data_AF-A0A1V3XNG6-F1
#
_entry.id   AF-A0A1V3XNG6-F1
#
_cell.length_a   1.000
_cell.length_b   1.000
_cell.length_c   1.000
_cell.angle_alpha   90.00
_cell.angle_beta   90.00
_cell.angle_gamma   90.00
#
_symmetry.space_group_name_H-M   'P 1'
#
loop_
_entity.id
_entity.type
_entity.pdbx_description
1 polymer ?
#
loop_
_entity_poly.entity_id
_entity_poly.type
_entity_poly.pdbx_seq_one_letter_code
_entity_poly.pdbx_strand_id
1 'polypeptide(L)' 'MTVIDTQEGADGWECQRAMSVANNVIVDINACGYQITDQGGQIADQIIAKVNKETK' A
#
# COMPACT_ATOMS: atom_id res chain seq x y z
N MET A 1 -7.48 3.53 1.34
CA MET A 1 -7.28 4.60 0.34
C MET A 1 -5.93 4.39 -0.31
N THR A 2 -5.82 4.67 -1.61
CA THR A 2 -4.55 4.63 -2.35
C THR A 2 -4.33 5.93 -3.12
N VAL A 3 -3.07 6.32 -3.30
CA VAL A 3 -2.64 7.44 -4.16
C VAL A 3 -1.32 7.05 -4.83
N ILE A 4 -1.16 7.44 -6.10
CA ILE A 4 0.08 7.24 -6.86
C ILE A 4 0.81 8.57 -6.94
N ASP A 5 2.08 8.54 -6.56
CA ASP A 5 3.03 9.64 -6.66
C ASP A 5 4.10 9.26 -7.70
N THR A 6 4.21 10.05 -8.76
CA THR A 6 5.23 9.86 -9.80
C THR A 6 6.43 10.77 -9.53
N GLN A 7 7.64 10.23 -9.56
CA GLN A 7 8.85 11.01 -9.34
C GLN A 7 9.32 11.69 -10.63
N GLU A 8 9.44 13.02 -10.60
CA GLU A 8 9.99 13.80 -11.71
C GLU A 8 11.45 13.41 -11.98
N GLY A 9 11.80 13.24 -13.27
CA GLY A 9 13.18 12.96 -13.70
C GLY A 9 13.71 11.58 -13.30
N ALA A 10 12.83 10.64 -12.91
CA ALA A 10 13.20 9.30 -12.45
C ALA A 10 12.73 8.18 -13.38
N ASP A 11 12.65 8.44 -14.69
CA ASP A 11 12.38 7.43 -15.73
C ASP A 11 11.15 6.55 -15.48
N GLY A 12 10.06 7.17 -15.00
CA GLY A 12 8.81 6.45 -14.72
C GLY A 12 8.83 5.67 -13.39
N TRP A 13 9.75 5.99 -12.48
CA TRP A 13 9.65 5.54 -11.09
C TRP A 13 8.45 6.15 -10.40
N GLU A 14 7.62 5.28 -9.83
CA GLU A 14 6.37 5.63 -9.18
C GLU A 14 6.30 4.96 -7.82
N CYS A 15 5.56 5.58 -6.90
CA CYS A 15 5.22 5.02 -5.60
C CYS A 15 3.71 5.07 -5.39
N GLN A 16 3.11 3.96 -4.97
CA GLN A 16 1.74 3.95 -4.47
C GLN A 16 1.76 3.97 -2.96
N ARG A 17 1.22 5.05 -2.38
CA ARG A 17 0.89 5.09 -0.95
C ARG A 17 -0.47 4.43 -0.76
N ALA A 18 -0.56 3.50 0.18
CA ALA A 18 -1.80 2.84 0.55
C ALA A 18 -1.98 2.85 2.07
N MET A 19 -3.15 3.33 2.52
CA MET A 19 -3.49 3.39 3.93
C MET A 19 -4.83 2.71 4.20
N SER A 20 -4.85 1.86 5.23
CA SER A 20 -6.03 1.13 5.69
C SER A 20 -6.02 1.00 7.22
N VAL A 21 -7.13 0.55 7.79
CA VAL A 21 -7.29 0.34 9.23
C VAL A 21 -8.05 -0.95 9.48
N ALA A 22 -7.61 -1.74 10.47
CA ALA A 22 -8.34 -2.88 10.99
C ALA A 22 -8.15 -2.98 12.51
N ASN A 23 -9.26 -3.10 13.24
CA ASN A 23 -9.28 -3.04 14.70
C ASN A 23 -8.51 -1.81 15.23
N ASN A 24 -7.48 -2.01 16.06
CA ASN A 24 -6.63 -0.99 16.64
C ASN A 24 -5.30 -0.80 15.90
N VAL A 25 -5.21 -1.26 14.64
CA VAL A 25 -4.00 -1.20 13.81
C VAL A 25 -4.23 -0.35 12.56
N ILE A 26 -3.35 0.64 12.35
CA ILE A 26 -3.23 1.39 11.10
C ILE A 26 -2.18 0.71 10.23
N VAL A 27 -2.51 0.46 8.97
CA VAL A 27 -1.62 -0.09 7.95
C VAL A 27 -1.28 1.02 6.97
N ASP A 28 -0.02 1.42 6.90
CA ASP A 28 0.48 2.45 5.98
C ASP A 28 1.65 1.89 5.15
N ILE A 29 1.49 1.90 3.83
CA ILE A 29 2.39 1.27 2.86
C ILE A 29 2.87 2.31 1.85
N ASN A 30 4.15 2.22 1.47
CA ASN A 30 4.71 2.91 0.31
C ASN A 30 5.36 1.87 -0.61
N ALA A 31 4.72 1.58 -1.75
CA ALA A 31 5.19 0.56 -2.70
C ALA A 31 5.69 1.24 -3.98
N CYS A 32 6.98 1.11 -4.30
CA CYS A 32 7.61 1.83 -5.41
C CYS A 32 8.22 0.91 -6.47
N GLY A 33 8.21 1.36 -7.72
CA GLY A 33 8.70 0.61 -8.88
C GLY A 33 8.40 1.32 -10.20
N TYR A 34 8.81 0.71 -11.31
CA TYR A 34 8.60 1.26 -12.66
C TYR A 34 7.24 0.93 -13.28
N GLN A 35 6.44 0.08 -12.64
CA GLN A 35 5.13 -0.40 -13.15
C GLN A 35 4.15 -0.53 -11.99
N ILE A 36 4.02 0.52 -11.20
CA ILE A 36 3.10 0.54 -10.06
C ILE A 36 1.68 0.81 -10.57
N THR A 37 0.74 -0.04 -10.15
CA THR A 37 -0.68 0.08 -10.47
C THR A 37 -1.52 -0.09 -9.21
N ASP A 38 -1.32 -1.19 -8.48
CA ASP A 38 -2.09 -1.50 -7.25
C ASP A 38 -1.32 -2.34 -6.21
N GLN A 39 0.00 -2.43 -6.34
CA GLN A 39 0.82 -3.25 -5.46
C GLN A 39 0.72 -2.79 -3.98
N GLY A 40 0.66 -1.49 -3.73
CA GLY A 40 0.46 -0.93 -2.39
C GLY A 40 -0.89 -1.31 -1.78
N GLY A 41 -1.96 -1.27 -2.59
CA GLY A 41 -3.30 -1.72 -2.20
C GLY A 41 -3.32 -3.21 -1.82
N GLN A 42 -2.76 -4.05 -2.68
CA GLN A 42 -2.69 -5.50 -2.45
C GLN A 42 -1.85 -5.88 -1.22
N ILE A 43 -0.75 -5.17 -0.95
CA ILE A 43 0.04 -5.36 0.26
C ILE A 43 -0.78 -5.00 1.50
N ALA A 44 -1.49 -3.86 1.48
CA ALA A 44 -2.34 -3.44 2.58
C ALA A 44 -3.43 -4.50 2.86
N ASP A 45 -4.09 -5.03 1.83
CA ASP A 45 -5.12 -6.07 1.98
C ASP A 45 -4.59 -7.35 2.62
N GLN A 46 -3.39 -7.80 2.23
CA GLN A 46 -2.76 -8.97 2.85
C GLN A 46 -2.43 -8.75 4.34
N ILE A 47 -1.99 -7.54 4.71
CA ILE A 47 -1.73 -7.20 6.12
C ILE A 47 -3.03 -7.14 6.91
N ILE A 48 -4.07 -6.49 6.37
CA ILE A 48 -5.41 -6.46 6.97
C ILE A 48 -5.95 -7.88 7.18
N ALA A 49 -5.78 -8.77 6.20
CA ALA A 49 -6.18 -10.16 6.33
C ALA A 49 -5.44 -10.90 7.47
N LYS A 50 -4.19 -10.55 7.76
CA LYS A 50 -3.45 -11.07 8.92
C LYS A 50 -3.95 -10.49 10.24
N VAL A 51 -4.13 -9.17 10.33
CA VAL A 51 -4.68 -8.50 11.52
C VAL A 51 -6.05 -9.07 11.89
N ASN A 52 -6.91 -9.30 10.90
CA ASN A 52 -8.23 -9.90 11.09
C ASN A 52 -8.18 -11.39 11.48
N LYS A 53 -7.05 -12.09 11.30
CA LYS A 53 -6.85 -13.46 11.78
C LYS A 53 -6.41 -13.49 13.25
N GLU A 54 -5.62 -12.52 13.70
CA GLU A 54 -5.15 -12.41 15.10
C GLU A 54 -6.26 -12.01 16.08
N THR A 55 -7.42 -11.61 15.57
CA THR A 55 -8.59 -11.15 16.34
C THR A 55 -9.72 -12.17 16.36
N LYS A 56 -9.48 -13.37 15.83
CA LYS A 56 -10.40 -14.52 15.89
C LYS A 56 -10.15 -15.41 17.10
#